data_AF-F3GAN4-F1
#
_entry.id   AF-F3GAN4-F1
#
_cell.length_a   1.000
_cell.length_b   1.000
_cell.length_c   1.000
_cell.angle_alpha   90.00
_cell.angle_beta   90.00
_cell.angle_gamma   90.00
#
_symmetry.space_group_name_H-M   'P 1'
#
loop_
_entity.id
_entity.type
_entity.pdbx_description
1 polymer ?
#
loop_
_entity_poly.entity_id
_entity_poly.type
_entity_poly.pdbx_seq_one_letter_code
_entity_poly.pdbx_strand_id
1 'polypeptide(L)'
;MEMNEGLYDIEVLANRYRSDQSREHITEAIRCYKAGAYRATIVTAWIAIVFDLLDKIRELSLSGDASAKLLENKYAGYVAQINNQNQDGIKGALEFERKILETCRDTLQFFDSQQFVDLERLREDRHRCAHPSFQDEGVPYYPSAEQARLHIRNAVMHVLAMPPVQGKAALAKLKTLVASDYFPLDPISAEVHLRDSSLGNGTDALFKGFIDSLVFGFVTATDPLYHKVQVYVSLNALHQMKPTVVSERLKKNLNNVIISAPDKDFASAAALVAWVKGALETLDAPARDKIRRYVEVGPVAPMLSHFEAFYSMPSLKSVVIERINSLTVNELAIGVTTNLRYAAKHRSIHLLGLARSWDAVNEIFDKLILPLFGYLTAEDIREIIRMPSETGADLISAHSYALFIENVRKHSVIEKEELNELLAKHQASYLIAS
;
A
#
# COMPACT_ATOMS: atom_id res chain seq x y z
N MET A 1 -15.42 11.37 -7.17
CA MET A 1 -16.44 12.27 -7.75
C MET A 1 -17.66 11.41 -7.98
N GLU A 2 -18.67 11.53 -7.11
CA GLU A 2 -19.93 10.78 -7.27
C GLU A 2 -20.59 11.20 -8.58
N MET A 3 -20.93 10.22 -9.39
CA MET A 3 -21.38 10.40 -10.76
C MET A 3 -22.90 10.54 -10.76
N ASN A 4 -23.39 11.75 -11.01
CA ASN A 4 -24.81 12.01 -11.20
C ASN A 4 -25.25 11.29 -12.51
N GLU A 5 -26.06 10.23 -12.39
CA GLU A 5 -26.55 9.40 -13.49
C GLU A 5 -27.71 10.07 -14.24
N GLY A 6 -27.46 11.25 -14.81
CA GLY A 6 -28.39 11.90 -15.73
C GLY A 6 -28.34 11.27 -17.13
N LEU A 7 -29.39 11.50 -17.93
CA LEU A 7 -29.43 11.16 -19.35
C LEU A 7 -28.37 11.99 -20.09
N TYR A 8 -27.16 11.45 -20.25
CA TYR A 8 -26.09 12.17 -20.94
C TYR A 8 -26.46 12.44 -22.40
N ASP A 9 -26.32 13.68 -22.85
CA ASP A 9 -26.40 13.99 -24.27
C ASP A 9 -25.31 13.19 -25.02
N ILE A 10 -25.68 12.61 -26.16
CA ILE A 10 -24.74 11.88 -27.02
C ILE A 10 -23.60 12.80 -27.45
N GLU A 11 -23.84 14.11 -27.58
CA GLU A 11 -22.82 15.11 -27.87
C GLU A 11 -21.85 15.32 -26.69
N VAL A 12 -22.34 15.20 -25.45
CA VAL A 12 -21.48 15.29 -24.26
C VAL A 12 -20.62 14.02 -24.12
N LEU A 13 -21.16 12.86 -24.49
CA LEU A 13 -20.37 11.62 -24.60
C LEU A 13 -19.28 11.76 -25.68
N ALA A 14 -19.55 12.51 -26.74
CA ALA A 14 -18.60 12.87 -27.80
C ALA A 14 -17.51 13.87 -27.38
N ASN A 15 -17.31 14.12 -26.08
CA ASN A 15 -16.14 14.88 -25.59
C ASN A 15 -15.27 14.06 -24.63
N ARG A 16 -15.59 12.76 -24.43
CA ARG A 16 -14.93 11.89 -23.46
C ARG A 16 -13.96 10.88 -24.07
N TYR A 17 -13.44 11.13 -25.27
CA TYR A 17 -12.48 10.22 -25.94
C TYR A 17 -11.03 10.66 -25.74
N ARG A 18 -10.10 9.70 -25.89
CA ARG A 18 -8.64 9.95 -25.75
C ARG A 18 -7.86 9.97 -27.06
N SER A 19 -8.18 9.10 -28.01
CA SER A 19 -7.45 8.98 -29.30
C SER A 19 -8.16 9.76 -30.40
N ASP A 20 -7.39 10.47 -31.24
CA ASP A 20 -7.90 11.19 -32.41
C ASP A 20 -8.56 10.28 -33.44
N GLN A 21 -8.08 9.04 -33.59
CA GLN A 21 -8.62 8.08 -34.54
C GLN A 21 -9.95 7.48 -34.05
N SER A 22 -10.01 7.12 -32.76
CA SER A 22 -11.26 6.70 -32.10
C SER A 22 -12.34 7.78 -32.15
N ARG A 23 -11.92 9.06 -32.06
CA ARG A 23 -12.79 10.23 -32.16
C ARG A 23 -13.47 10.33 -33.51
N GLU A 24 -12.74 10.10 -34.61
CA GLU A 24 -13.31 10.17 -35.95
C GLU A 24 -14.44 9.14 -36.13
N HIS A 25 -14.16 7.87 -35.79
CA HIS A 25 -15.13 6.79 -35.94
C HIS A 25 -16.34 6.95 -35.00
N ILE A 26 -16.16 7.34 -33.74
CA ILE A 26 -17.32 7.55 -32.86
C ILE A 26 -18.15 8.77 -33.29
N THR A 27 -17.51 9.82 -33.81
CA THR A 27 -18.23 10.98 -34.35
C THR A 27 -19.05 10.59 -35.58
N GLU A 28 -18.51 9.72 -36.43
CA GLU A 28 -19.25 9.14 -37.55
C GLU A 28 -20.46 8.32 -37.07
N ALA A 29 -20.28 7.47 -36.06
CA ALA A 29 -21.40 6.71 -35.47
C ALA A 29 -22.52 7.63 -34.95
N ILE A 30 -22.14 8.74 -34.30
CA ILE A 30 -23.10 9.75 -33.81
C ILE A 30 -23.81 10.46 -34.96
N ARG A 31 -23.13 10.75 -36.07
CA ARG A 31 -23.76 11.32 -37.27
C ARG A 31 -24.76 10.33 -37.88
N CYS A 32 -24.41 9.05 -37.98
CA CYS A 32 -25.35 8.00 -38.43
C CYS A 32 -26.57 7.93 -37.52
N TYR A 33 -26.39 8.05 -36.21
CA TYR A 33 -27.47 8.02 -35.24
C TYR A 33 -28.46 9.17 -35.47
N LYS A 34 -27.93 10.40 -35.60
CA LYS A 34 -28.73 11.60 -35.87
C LYS A 34 -29.48 11.55 -37.20
N ALA A 35 -28.94 10.85 -38.19
CA ALA A 35 -29.58 10.64 -39.49
C ALA A 35 -30.63 9.51 -39.47
N GLY A 36 -30.88 8.85 -38.34
CA GLY A 36 -31.78 7.69 -38.25
C GLY A 36 -31.19 6.40 -38.84
N ALA A 37 -29.90 6.38 -39.17
CA ALA A 37 -29.19 5.23 -39.71
C ALA A 37 -28.66 4.33 -38.57
N TYR A 38 -29.56 3.69 -37.82
CA TYR A 38 -29.22 2.94 -36.62
C TYR A 38 -28.35 1.70 -36.88
N ARG A 39 -28.55 1.00 -38.02
CA ARG A 39 -27.66 -0.10 -38.42
C ARG A 39 -26.22 0.37 -38.61
N ALA A 40 -26.04 1.48 -39.35
CA ALA A 40 -24.73 2.08 -39.58
C ALA A 40 -24.11 2.56 -38.26
N THR A 41 -24.92 3.16 -37.39
CA THR A 41 -24.48 3.58 -36.04
C THR A 41 -23.81 2.44 -35.27
N ILE A 42 -24.45 1.28 -35.20
CA ILE A 42 -23.95 0.11 -34.47
C ILE A 42 -22.66 -0.43 -35.12
N VAL A 43 -22.64 -0.52 -36.46
CA VAL A 43 -21.46 -0.98 -37.20
C VAL A 43 -20.27 -0.04 -36.98
N THR A 44 -20.47 1.27 -37.06
CA THR A 44 -19.40 2.27 -36.89
C THR A 44 -18.94 2.36 -35.42
N ALA A 45 -19.86 2.24 -34.45
CA ALA A 45 -19.48 2.17 -33.03
C ALA A 45 -18.59 0.96 -32.72
N TRP A 46 -18.86 -0.19 -33.35
CA TRP A 46 -18.00 -1.36 -33.25
C TRP A 46 -16.61 -1.11 -33.84
N ILE A 47 -16.53 -0.48 -35.01
CA ILE A 47 -15.25 -0.11 -35.64
C ILE A 47 -14.43 0.79 -34.70
N ALA A 48 -15.06 1.80 -34.09
CA ALA A 48 -14.40 2.69 -33.14
C ALA A 48 -13.78 1.92 -31.96
N ILE A 49 -14.49 0.92 -31.42
CA ILE A 49 -13.97 0.06 -30.34
C ILE A 49 -12.75 -0.72 -30.79
N VAL A 50 -12.79 -1.37 -31.95
CA VAL A 50 -11.68 -2.20 -32.43
C VAL A 50 -10.41 -1.36 -32.60
N PHE A 51 -10.51 -0.19 -33.23
CA PHE A 51 -9.36 0.73 -33.38
C PHE A 51 -8.82 1.19 -32.03
N ASP A 52 -9.70 1.60 -31.12
CA ASP A 52 -9.28 2.06 -29.79
C ASP A 52 -8.56 0.96 -29.00
N LEU A 53 -9.02 -0.28 -29.08
CA LEU A 53 -8.38 -1.42 -28.43
C LEU A 53 -7.00 -1.74 -29.03
N LEU A 54 -6.85 -1.65 -30.35
CA LEU A 54 -5.55 -1.81 -31.02
C LEU A 54 -4.58 -0.69 -30.62
N ASP A 55 -5.02 0.56 -30.59
CA ASP A 55 -4.23 1.70 -30.14
C ASP A 55 -3.76 1.51 -28.69
N LYS A 56 -4.66 1.05 -27.81
CA LYS A 56 -4.35 0.75 -26.41
C LYS A 56 -3.34 -0.39 -26.25
N ILE A 57 -3.45 -1.45 -27.06
CA ILE A 57 -2.46 -2.53 -27.10
C ILE A 57 -1.08 -1.95 -27.49
N ARG A 58 -1.05 -1.08 -28.50
CA ARG A 58 0.18 -0.43 -28.96
C ARG A 58 0.78 0.49 -27.90
N GLU A 59 -0.03 1.33 -27.24
CA GLU A 59 0.41 2.20 -26.13
C GLU A 59 1.02 1.39 -24.98
N LEU A 60 0.42 0.25 -24.64
CA LEU A 60 0.96 -0.66 -23.62
C LEU A 60 2.25 -1.34 -24.06
N SER A 61 2.35 -1.76 -25.32
CA SER A 61 3.55 -2.37 -25.87
C SER A 61 4.74 -1.39 -25.81
N LEU A 62 4.53 -0.15 -26.27
CA LEU A 62 5.51 0.94 -26.18
C LEU A 62 5.90 1.25 -24.73
N SER A 63 4.94 1.12 -23.81
CA SER A 63 5.15 1.29 -22.35
C SER A 63 5.87 0.10 -21.68
N GLY A 64 6.23 -0.93 -22.45
CA GLY A 64 7.05 -2.06 -22.00
C GLY A 64 6.30 -3.33 -21.63
N ASP A 65 4.97 -3.38 -21.79
CA ASP A 65 4.19 -4.56 -21.38
C ASP A 65 4.46 -5.79 -22.25
N ALA A 66 4.82 -6.90 -21.60
CA ALA A 66 5.23 -8.12 -22.30
C ALA A 66 4.07 -8.79 -23.06
N SER A 67 2.87 -8.81 -22.49
CA SER A 67 1.70 -9.42 -23.12
C SER A 67 1.21 -8.58 -24.30
N ALA A 68 1.17 -7.25 -24.13
CA ALA A 68 0.82 -6.32 -25.20
C ALA A 68 1.87 -6.35 -26.33
N LYS A 69 3.17 -6.46 -26.01
CA LYS A 69 4.23 -6.66 -27.02
C LYS A 69 4.00 -7.91 -27.86
N LEU A 70 3.63 -9.03 -27.23
CA LEU A 70 3.32 -10.26 -27.97
C LEU A 70 2.11 -10.08 -28.89
N LEU A 71 1.07 -9.40 -28.41
CA LEU A 71 -0.14 -9.12 -29.19
C LEU A 71 0.13 -8.14 -30.34
N GLU A 72 0.85 -7.05 -30.09
CA GLU A 72 1.24 -6.06 -31.11
C GLU A 72 2.11 -6.72 -32.18
N ASN A 73 3.14 -7.48 -31.80
CA ASN A 73 4.01 -8.18 -32.74
C ASN A 73 3.23 -9.19 -33.59
N LYS A 74 2.27 -9.89 -32.98
CA LYS A 74 1.40 -10.82 -33.70
C LYS A 74 0.54 -10.10 -34.74
N TYR A 75 -0.09 -8.99 -34.36
CA TYR A 75 -0.90 -8.19 -35.27
C TYR A 75 -0.06 -7.54 -36.38
N ALA A 76 1.09 -6.96 -36.05
CA ALA A 76 2.05 -6.41 -37.00
C ALA A 76 2.56 -7.47 -38.00
N GLY A 77 2.73 -8.72 -37.55
CA GLY A 77 3.04 -9.85 -38.42
C GLY A 77 1.95 -10.12 -39.46
N TYR A 78 0.67 -10.04 -39.10
CA TYR A 78 -0.44 -10.17 -40.06
C TYR A 78 -0.45 -9.02 -41.06
N VAL A 79 -0.26 -7.78 -40.60
CA VAL A 79 -0.17 -6.60 -41.49
C VAL A 79 0.98 -6.73 -42.48
N ALA A 80 2.16 -7.21 -42.03
CA ALA A 80 3.29 -7.46 -42.91
C ALA A 80 2.98 -8.54 -43.97
N GLN A 81 2.27 -9.61 -43.60
CA GLN A 81 1.82 -10.64 -44.53
C GLN A 81 0.83 -10.08 -45.58
N ILE A 82 -0.11 -9.23 -45.15
CA ILE A 82 -1.07 -8.56 -46.05
C ILE A 82 -0.34 -7.67 -47.06
N ASN A 83 0.64 -6.88 -46.60
CA ASN A 83 1.45 -6.03 -47.47
C ASN A 83 2.26 -6.84 -48.50
N ASN A 84 2.61 -8.08 -48.16
CA ASN A 84 3.26 -9.03 -49.06
C ASN A 84 2.26 -9.86 -49.89
N GLN A 85 1.00 -9.42 -49.99
CA GLN A 85 -0.09 -10.08 -50.73
C GLN A 85 -0.38 -11.53 -50.30
N ASN A 86 -0.01 -11.90 -49.06
CA ASN A 86 -0.32 -13.21 -48.52
C ASN A 86 -1.75 -13.24 -47.94
N GLN A 87 -2.60 -14.06 -48.55
CA GLN A 87 -3.99 -14.29 -48.15
C GLN A 87 -4.14 -14.79 -46.70
N ASP A 88 -3.14 -15.48 -46.15
CA ASP A 88 -3.18 -15.97 -44.77
C ASP A 88 -3.08 -14.81 -43.76
N GLY A 89 -2.44 -13.70 -44.13
CA GLY A 89 -2.40 -12.48 -43.31
C GLY A 89 -3.79 -11.87 -43.13
N ILE A 90 -4.61 -11.85 -44.18
CA ILE A 90 -5.99 -11.34 -44.13
C ILE A 90 -6.83 -12.19 -43.17
N LYS A 91 -6.76 -13.52 -43.31
CA LYS A 91 -7.48 -14.45 -42.43
C LYS A 91 -7.05 -14.29 -40.96
N GLY A 92 -5.74 -14.15 -40.74
CA GLY A 92 -5.17 -13.95 -39.40
C GLY A 92 -5.64 -12.65 -38.74
N ALA A 93 -5.65 -11.54 -39.48
CA ALA A 93 -6.13 -10.25 -38.99
C ALA A 93 -7.62 -10.29 -38.65
N LEU A 94 -8.46 -10.89 -39.52
CA LEU A 94 -9.90 -11.02 -39.26
C LEU A 94 -10.21 -11.89 -38.03
N GLU A 95 -9.50 -13.01 -37.86
CA GLU A 95 -9.65 -13.84 -36.66
C GLU A 95 -9.16 -13.13 -35.40
N PHE A 96 -8.12 -12.31 -35.50
CA PHE A 96 -7.65 -11.47 -34.39
C PHE A 96 -8.72 -10.46 -33.98
N GLU A 97 -9.28 -9.71 -34.93
CA GLU A 97 -10.36 -8.75 -34.68
C GLU A 97 -11.60 -9.43 -34.08
N ARG A 98 -11.95 -10.62 -34.57
CA ARG A 98 -13.09 -11.39 -34.05
C ARG A 98 -12.94 -11.73 -32.56
N LYS A 99 -11.72 -12.01 -32.12
CA LYS A 99 -11.37 -12.43 -30.75
C LYS A 99 -10.81 -11.30 -29.89
N ILE A 100 -10.89 -10.05 -30.35
CA ILE A 100 -10.22 -8.92 -29.68
C ILE A 100 -10.79 -8.68 -28.28
N LEU A 101 -12.10 -8.82 -28.09
CA LEU A 101 -12.73 -8.63 -26.77
C LEU A 101 -12.25 -9.69 -25.77
N GLU A 102 -12.25 -10.96 -26.17
CA GLU A 102 -11.77 -12.06 -25.33
C GLU A 102 -10.30 -11.88 -25.00
N THR A 103 -9.48 -11.50 -25.99
CA THR A 103 -8.05 -11.24 -25.80
C THR A 103 -7.81 -10.09 -24.82
N CYS A 104 -8.50 -8.97 -25.00
CA CYS A 104 -8.41 -7.80 -24.12
C CYS A 104 -8.92 -8.09 -22.70
N ARG A 105 -9.94 -8.93 -22.53
CA ARG A 105 -10.42 -9.36 -21.21
C ARG A 105 -9.43 -10.31 -20.52
N ASP A 106 -9.07 -11.40 -21.20
CA ASP A 106 -8.35 -12.52 -20.58
C ASP A 106 -6.86 -12.22 -20.41
N THR A 107 -6.27 -11.48 -21.36
CA THR A 107 -4.84 -11.18 -21.36
C THR A 107 -4.53 -9.84 -20.73
N LEU A 108 -5.30 -8.80 -21.07
CA LEU A 108 -5.00 -7.41 -20.68
C LEU A 108 -5.93 -6.84 -19.60
N GLN A 109 -7.00 -7.54 -19.24
CA GLN A 109 -7.97 -7.16 -18.22
C GLN A 109 -8.59 -5.78 -18.42
N PHE A 110 -8.91 -5.41 -19.67
CA PHE A 110 -9.50 -4.10 -19.98
C PHE A 110 -10.94 -3.94 -19.49
N PHE A 111 -11.65 -5.04 -19.27
CA PHE A 111 -13.08 -5.04 -18.94
C PHE A 111 -13.35 -5.91 -17.72
N ASP A 112 -14.31 -5.48 -16.90
CA ASP A 112 -14.95 -6.36 -15.92
C ASP A 112 -15.97 -7.30 -16.60
N SER A 113 -16.57 -8.19 -15.81
CA SER A 113 -17.53 -9.17 -16.33
C SER A 113 -18.78 -8.55 -16.93
N GLN A 114 -19.28 -7.43 -16.38
CA GLN A 114 -20.51 -6.79 -16.84
C GLN A 114 -20.24 -5.97 -18.11
N GLN A 115 -19.14 -5.22 -18.12
CA GLN A 115 -18.66 -4.48 -19.29
C GLN A 115 -18.42 -5.41 -20.48
N PHE A 116 -17.84 -6.59 -20.24
CA PHE A 116 -17.63 -7.58 -21.30
C PHE A 116 -18.98 -8.05 -21.91
N VAL A 117 -19.98 -8.35 -21.08
CA VAL A 117 -21.31 -8.75 -21.56
C VAL A 117 -21.96 -7.64 -22.40
N ASP A 118 -21.82 -6.38 -21.99
CA ASP A 118 -22.35 -5.24 -22.74
C ASP A 118 -21.67 -5.07 -24.11
N LEU A 119 -20.35 -5.27 -24.17
CA LEU A 119 -19.57 -5.20 -25.42
C LEU A 119 -19.81 -6.40 -26.34
N GLU A 120 -20.04 -7.57 -25.76
CA GLU A 120 -20.42 -8.77 -26.52
C GLU A 120 -21.78 -8.59 -27.19
N ARG A 121 -22.75 -7.99 -26.50
CA ARG A 121 -24.06 -7.63 -27.11
C ARG A 121 -23.91 -6.69 -28.30
N LEU A 122 -23.02 -5.70 -28.20
CA LEU A 122 -22.70 -4.82 -29.33
C LEU A 122 -22.10 -5.59 -30.51
N ARG A 123 -21.17 -6.52 -30.26
CA ARG A 123 -20.62 -7.37 -31.32
C ARG A 123 -21.70 -8.20 -32.03
N GLU A 124 -22.60 -8.81 -31.26
CA GLU A 124 -23.69 -9.63 -31.81
C GLU A 124 -24.71 -8.80 -32.59
N ASP A 125 -25.09 -7.62 -32.10
CA ASP A 125 -25.97 -6.72 -32.84
C ASP A 125 -25.29 -6.16 -34.09
N ARG A 126 -23.97 -5.94 -34.06
CA ARG A 126 -23.19 -5.60 -35.26
C ARG A 126 -23.22 -6.73 -36.28
N HIS A 127 -23.10 -7.99 -35.87
CA HIS A 127 -23.24 -9.13 -36.78
C HIS A 127 -24.62 -9.13 -37.46
N ARG A 128 -25.69 -8.90 -36.70
CA ARG A 128 -27.06 -8.78 -37.25
C ARG A 128 -27.21 -7.58 -38.19
N CYS A 129 -26.59 -6.45 -37.88
CA CYS A 129 -26.65 -5.26 -38.72
C CYS A 129 -25.90 -5.44 -40.04
N ALA A 130 -24.78 -6.18 -40.05
CA ALA A 130 -23.93 -6.36 -41.22
C ALA A 130 -24.41 -7.50 -42.15
N HIS A 131 -25.11 -8.50 -41.62
CA HIS A 131 -25.54 -9.67 -42.39
C HIS A 131 -27.04 -9.64 -42.73
N PRO A 132 -27.42 -9.70 -44.02
CA PRO A 132 -28.83 -9.58 -44.45
C PRO A 132 -29.76 -10.76 -44.07
N SER A 133 -29.23 -11.88 -43.59
CA SER A 133 -29.87 -13.21 -43.80
C SER A 133 -30.34 -13.94 -42.55
N PHE A 134 -30.33 -13.33 -41.36
CA PHE A 134 -30.50 -14.07 -40.09
C PHE A 134 -31.92 -14.10 -39.51
N GLN A 135 -32.89 -13.41 -40.09
CA GLN A 135 -34.24 -13.31 -39.50
C GLN A 135 -35.35 -13.80 -40.44
N ASP A 136 -35.30 -13.49 -41.74
CA ASP A 136 -36.13 -14.08 -42.83
C ASP A 136 -35.54 -13.67 -44.20
N GLU A 137 -35.84 -14.40 -45.29
CA GLU A 137 -35.37 -14.02 -46.64
C GLU A 137 -35.84 -12.60 -47.00
N GLY A 138 -34.89 -11.67 -47.13
CA GLY A 138 -35.14 -10.31 -47.61
C GLY A 138 -35.54 -9.28 -46.56
N VAL A 139 -35.59 -9.62 -45.25
CA VAL A 139 -35.87 -8.65 -44.18
C VAL A 139 -34.59 -8.32 -43.38
N PRO A 140 -34.02 -7.12 -43.53
CA PRO A 140 -32.85 -6.71 -42.76
C PRO A 140 -33.20 -6.48 -41.29
N TYR A 141 -32.26 -6.77 -40.38
CA TYR A 141 -32.38 -6.40 -38.98
C TYR A 141 -32.50 -4.87 -38.81
N TYR A 142 -33.51 -4.42 -38.06
CA TYR A 142 -33.78 -3.00 -37.82
C TYR A 142 -33.70 -2.68 -36.31
N PRO A 143 -32.54 -2.21 -35.81
CA PRO A 143 -32.40 -1.82 -34.41
C PRO A 143 -33.16 -0.50 -34.14
N SER A 144 -33.70 -0.39 -32.93
CA SER A 144 -34.33 0.85 -32.44
C SER A 144 -33.30 1.94 -32.15
N ALA A 145 -33.77 3.19 -32.07
CA ALA A 145 -32.96 4.32 -31.63
C ALA A 145 -32.36 4.09 -30.23
N GLU A 146 -33.12 3.51 -29.31
CA GLU A 146 -32.63 3.25 -27.95
C GLU A 146 -31.52 2.20 -27.93
N GLN A 147 -31.62 1.15 -28.75
CA GLN A 147 -30.54 0.15 -28.89
C GLN A 147 -29.27 0.78 -29.46
N ALA A 148 -29.38 1.57 -30.52
CA ALA A 148 -28.22 2.26 -31.10
C ALA A 148 -27.57 3.23 -30.09
N ARG A 149 -28.39 3.94 -29.31
CA ARG A 149 -27.93 4.86 -28.27
C ARG A 149 -27.23 4.15 -27.12
N LEU A 150 -27.77 3.02 -26.67
CA LEU A 150 -27.15 2.16 -25.65
C LEU A 150 -25.75 1.72 -26.09
N HIS A 151 -25.62 1.29 -27.34
CA HIS A 151 -24.34 0.84 -27.91
C HIS A 151 -23.31 1.96 -28.01
N ILE A 152 -23.70 3.18 -28.42
CA ILE A 152 -22.81 4.34 -28.36
C ILE A 152 -22.34 4.59 -26.92
N ARG A 153 -23.26 4.59 -25.96
CA ARG A 153 -22.93 4.83 -24.55
C ARG A 153 -21.94 3.79 -24.03
N ASN A 154 -22.19 2.51 -24.28
CA ASN A 154 -21.34 1.43 -23.81
C ASN A 154 -19.96 1.47 -24.48
N ALA A 155 -19.89 1.75 -25.78
CA ALA A 155 -18.63 1.96 -26.49
C ALA A 155 -17.78 3.06 -25.82
N VAL A 156 -18.39 4.23 -25.57
CA VAL A 156 -17.69 5.37 -24.95
C VAL A 156 -17.28 5.05 -23.52
N MET A 157 -18.22 4.61 -22.68
CA MET A 157 -17.98 4.46 -21.24
C MET A 157 -17.07 3.29 -20.90
N HIS A 158 -17.17 2.17 -21.62
CA HIS A 158 -16.42 0.96 -21.31
C HIS A 158 -15.09 0.89 -22.05
N VAL A 159 -14.97 1.58 -23.19
CA VAL A 159 -13.78 1.52 -24.04
C VAL A 159 -13.20 2.92 -24.24
N LEU A 160 -13.82 3.77 -25.07
CA LEU A 160 -13.14 4.94 -25.65
C LEU A 160 -12.69 6.00 -24.62
N ALA A 161 -13.41 6.10 -23.49
CA ALA A 161 -13.07 7.01 -22.39
C ALA A 161 -12.04 6.42 -21.41
N MET A 162 -11.85 5.10 -21.44
CA MET A 162 -11.01 4.39 -20.50
C MET A 162 -9.55 4.43 -20.95
N PRO A 163 -8.59 4.76 -20.07
CA PRO A 163 -7.17 4.63 -20.38
C PRO A 163 -6.74 3.15 -20.52
N PRO A 164 -5.65 2.83 -21.25
CA PRO A 164 -5.05 1.50 -21.26
C PRO A 164 -4.33 1.23 -19.93
N VAL A 165 -5.09 0.97 -18.86
CA VAL A 165 -4.50 0.68 -17.56
C VAL A 165 -4.41 -0.82 -17.38
N GLN A 166 -3.16 -1.29 -17.38
CA GLN A 166 -2.78 -2.65 -17.01
C GLN A 166 -2.89 -2.85 -15.50
N GLY A 167 -3.65 -3.85 -15.05
CA GLY A 167 -3.60 -4.27 -13.64
C GLY A 167 -2.21 -4.75 -13.23
N LYS A 168 -1.54 -5.59 -14.05
CA LYS A 168 -0.24 -6.20 -13.70
C LYS A 168 0.97 -5.30 -13.94
N ALA A 169 1.08 -4.64 -15.08
CA ALA A 169 2.19 -3.72 -15.33
C ALA A 169 2.12 -2.47 -14.45
N ALA A 170 0.91 -1.93 -14.16
CA ALA A 170 0.78 -0.85 -13.19
C ALA A 170 1.19 -1.33 -11.79
N LEU A 171 0.77 -2.53 -11.38
CA LEU A 171 1.19 -3.12 -10.11
C LEU A 171 2.72 -3.28 -10.02
N ALA A 172 3.36 -3.75 -11.09
CA ALA A 172 4.82 -3.86 -11.16
C ALA A 172 5.50 -2.49 -11.01
N LYS A 173 5.01 -1.45 -11.72
CA LYS A 173 5.52 -0.08 -11.58
C LYS A 173 5.34 0.46 -10.16
N LEU A 174 4.20 0.20 -9.53
CA LEU A 174 3.93 0.60 -8.14
C LEU A 174 4.86 -0.12 -7.16
N LYS A 175 5.11 -1.42 -7.36
CA LYS A 175 6.11 -2.16 -6.57
C LYS A 175 7.50 -1.55 -6.72
N THR A 176 7.94 -1.27 -7.94
CA THR A 176 9.25 -0.65 -8.19
C THR A 176 9.33 0.73 -7.53
N LEU A 177 8.26 1.52 -7.58
CA LEU A 177 8.18 2.82 -6.91
C LEU A 177 8.40 2.69 -5.40
N VAL A 178 7.66 1.79 -4.73
CA VAL A 178 7.78 1.58 -3.26
C VAL A 178 9.09 0.90 -2.86
N ALA A 179 9.63 0.02 -3.70
CA ALA A 179 10.90 -0.65 -3.43
C ALA A 179 12.11 0.28 -3.52
N SER A 180 11.96 1.47 -4.10
CA SER A 180 13.01 2.48 -4.21
C SER A 180 13.49 2.96 -2.84
N ASP A 181 14.81 3.06 -2.68
CA ASP A 181 15.42 3.62 -1.47
C ASP A 181 15.13 5.11 -1.28
N TYR A 182 14.72 5.79 -2.36
CA TYR A 182 14.34 7.21 -2.35
C TYR A 182 12.83 7.44 -2.17
N PHE A 183 12.04 6.37 -2.01
CA PHE A 183 10.62 6.53 -1.72
C PHE A 183 10.43 7.13 -0.31
N PRO A 184 9.45 8.03 -0.11
CA PRO A 184 9.28 8.71 1.18
C PRO A 184 9.04 7.74 2.34
N LEU A 185 9.56 8.10 3.51
CA LEU A 185 9.41 7.33 4.76
C LEU A 185 8.33 7.91 5.69
N ASP A 186 7.65 8.98 5.28
CA ASP A 186 6.51 9.53 5.97
C ASP A 186 5.20 9.27 5.17
N PRO A 187 4.08 8.92 5.85
CA PRO A 187 2.84 8.59 5.15
C PRO A 187 2.25 9.72 4.31
N ILE A 188 2.50 10.98 4.67
CA ILE A 188 1.91 12.16 3.99
C ILE A 188 2.55 12.33 2.62
N SER A 189 3.88 12.36 2.55
CA SER A 189 4.61 12.44 1.29
C SER A 189 4.39 11.18 0.45
N ALA A 190 4.38 9.99 1.07
CA ALA A 190 4.11 8.75 0.36
C ALA A 190 2.73 8.76 -0.32
N GLU A 191 1.70 9.34 0.32
CA GLU A 191 0.37 9.50 -0.29
C GLU A 191 0.43 10.33 -1.57
N VAL A 192 1.18 11.44 -1.59
CA VAL A 192 1.33 12.31 -2.76
C VAL A 192 1.92 11.51 -3.94
N HIS A 193 3.01 10.78 -3.71
CA HIS A 193 3.64 9.96 -4.74
C HIS A 193 2.71 8.83 -5.25
N LEU A 194 1.95 8.20 -4.34
CA LEU A 194 1.00 7.16 -4.72
C LEU A 194 -0.18 7.73 -5.51
N ARG A 195 -0.68 8.93 -5.18
CA ARG A 195 -1.74 9.61 -5.95
C ARG A 195 -1.28 10.02 -7.34
N ASP A 196 -0.04 10.48 -7.51
CA ASP A 196 0.50 10.88 -8.82
C ASP A 196 0.86 9.68 -9.71
N SER A 197 0.96 8.50 -9.11
CA SER A 197 1.23 7.25 -9.83
C SER A 197 -0.02 6.68 -10.54
N SER A 198 0.15 5.51 -11.17
CA SER A 198 -0.94 4.73 -11.77
C SER A 198 -2.07 4.36 -10.79
N LEU A 199 -1.85 4.50 -9.48
CA LEU A 199 -2.85 4.24 -8.46
C LEU A 199 -3.91 5.34 -8.34
N GLY A 200 -3.58 6.61 -8.60
CA GLY A 200 -4.51 7.74 -8.41
C GLY A 200 -5.76 7.66 -9.27
N ASN A 201 -5.58 7.24 -10.53
CA ASN A 201 -6.68 6.95 -11.48
C ASN A 201 -6.92 5.45 -11.65
N GLY A 202 -6.41 4.64 -10.73
CA GLY A 202 -6.48 3.18 -10.78
C GLY A 202 -7.86 2.63 -10.47
N THR A 203 -8.17 1.45 -11.02
CA THR A 203 -9.39 0.70 -10.66
C THR A 203 -9.32 0.19 -9.22
N ASP A 204 -10.48 -0.13 -8.63
CA ASP A 204 -10.51 -0.78 -7.30
C ASP A 204 -9.78 -2.13 -7.29
N ALA A 205 -9.73 -2.83 -8.43
CA ALA A 205 -8.96 -4.06 -8.57
C ALA A 205 -7.44 -3.80 -8.47
N LEU A 206 -6.93 -2.75 -9.12
CA LEU A 206 -5.53 -2.35 -8.99
C LEU A 206 -5.20 -1.95 -7.54
N PHE A 207 -6.09 -1.19 -6.90
CA PHE A 207 -5.91 -0.77 -5.51
C PHE A 207 -5.83 -1.97 -4.54
N LYS A 208 -6.79 -2.91 -4.65
CA LYS A 208 -6.80 -4.15 -3.85
C LYS A 208 -5.58 -5.02 -4.13
N GLY A 209 -5.23 -5.18 -5.41
CA GLY A 209 -4.04 -5.93 -5.82
C GLY A 209 -2.74 -5.31 -5.33
N PHE A 210 -2.67 -3.98 -5.25
CA PHE A 210 -1.50 -3.29 -4.69
C PHE A 210 -1.33 -3.53 -3.20
N ILE A 211 -2.41 -3.45 -2.42
CA ILE A 211 -2.39 -3.81 -0.99
C ILE A 211 -1.93 -5.26 -0.79
N ASP A 212 -2.46 -6.20 -1.59
CA ASP A 212 -2.00 -7.61 -1.55
C ASP A 212 -0.50 -7.70 -1.77
N SER A 213 -0.04 -7.00 -2.81
CA SER A 213 1.34 -7.05 -3.24
C SER A 213 2.32 -6.50 -2.20
N LEU A 214 1.89 -5.47 -1.45
CA LEU A 214 2.62 -4.90 -0.33
C LEU A 214 2.71 -5.90 0.83
N VAL A 215 1.58 -6.46 1.26
CA VAL A 215 1.52 -7.39 2.40
C VAL A 215 2.29 -8.68 2.12
N PHE A 216 2.05 -9.33 0.98
CA PHE A 216 2.72 -10.59 0.65
C PHE A 216 4.17 -10.37 0.22
N GLY A 217 4.46 -9.29 -0.51
CA GLY A 217 5.83 -8.95 -0.90
C GLY A 217 6.74 -8.71 0.30
N PHE A 218 6.23 -8.06 1.35
CA PHE A 218 7.01 -7.79 2.57
C PHE A 218 7.54 -9.04 3.26
N VAL A 219 6.80 -10.15 3.20
CA VAL A 219 7.15 -11.43 3.84
C VAL A 219 7.74 -12.46 2.89
N THR A 220 7.96 -12.10 1.62
CA THR A 220 8.49 -13.02 0.60
C THR A 220 9.94 -12.67 0.28
N ALA A 221 10.89 -13.53 0.65
CA ALA A 221 12.33 -13.25 0.55
C ALA A 221 12.84 -12.91 -0.88
N THR A 222 12.16 -13.38 -1.92
CA THR A 222 12.53 -13.11 -3.32
C THR A 222 11.88 -11.85 -3.90
N ASP A 223 10.98 -11.21 -3.15
CA ASP A 223 10.27 -10.01 -3.59
C ASP A 223 11.08 -8.74 -3.28
N PRO A 224 11.13 -7.75 -4.19
CA PRO A 224 11.84 -6.49 -3.94
C PRO A 224 11.32 -5.69 -2.74
N LEU A 225 10.10 -5.98 -2.27
CA LEU A 225 9.50 -5.34 -1.10
C LEU A 225 9.89 -5.99 0.22
N TYR A 226 10.65 -7.08 0.20
CA TYR A 226 11.02 -7.84 1.39
C TYR A 226 11.68 -6.93 2.44
N HIS A 227 11.07 -6.84 3.62
CA HIS A 227 11.52 -6.05 4.78
C HIS A 227 11.69 -4.54 4.53
N LYS A 228 11.14 -3.99 3.44
CA LYS A 228 11.22 -2.56 3.15
C LYS A 228 10.28 -1.75 4.06
N VAL A 229 10.84 -0.80 4.81
CA VAL A 229 10.11 0.16 5.66
C VAL A 229 9.00 0.87 4.87
N GLN A 230 9.29 1.19 3.62
CA GLN A 230 8.40 1.81 2.65
C GLN A 230 7.05 1.08 2.52
N VAL A 231 6.99 -0.22 2.80
CA VAL A 231 5.75 -1.00 2.71
C VAL A 231 4.71 -0.55 3.73
N TYR A 232 5.05 -0.50 5.02
CA TYR A 232 4.06 -0.09 6.02
C TYR A 232 3.78 1.41 5.96
N VAL A 233 4.74 2.22 5.50
CA VAL A 233 4.51 3.64 5.17
C VAL A 233 3.46 3.75 4.05
N SER A 234 3.62 2.96 2.98
CA SER A 234 2.66 2.90 1.87
C SER A 234 1.29 2.41 2.34
N LEU A 235 1.21 1.34 3.13
CA LEU A 235 -0.07 0.86 3.66
C LEU A 235 -0.78 1.91 4.53
N ASN A 236 -0.02 2.66 5.34
CA ASN A 236 -0.56 3.77 6.13
C ASN A 236 -1.03 4.95 5.25
N ALA A 237 -0.32 5.26 4.16
CA ALA A 237 -0.75 6.24 3.17
C ALA A 237 -2.03 5.81 2.44
N LEU A 238 -2.10 4.55 2.01
CA LEU A 238 -3.30 3.98 1.38
C LEU A 238 -4.51 4.02 2.31
N HIS A 239 -4.29 3.82 3.62
CA HIS A 239 -5.34 3.92 4.62
C HIS A 239 -5.92 5.34 4.71
N GLN A 240 -5.12 6.39 4.46
CA GLN A 240 -5.62 7.77 4.37
C GLN A 240 -6.47 7.99 3.11
N MET A 241 -6.10 7.33 1.99
CA MET A 241 -6.83 7.44 0.73
C MET A 241 -8.20 6.73 0.74
N LYS A 242 -8.25 5.47 1.19
CA LYS A 242 -9.46 4.63 1.18
C LYS A 242 -9.52 3.72 2.43
N PRO A 243 -9.88 4.25 3.62
CA PRO A 243 -9.81 3.52 4.90
C PRO A 243 -10.54 2.17 4.87
N THR A 244 -11.81 2.15 4.42
CA THR A 244 -12.66 0.95 4.42
C THR A 244 -12.07 -0.17 3.56
N VAL A 245 -11.64 0.16 2.33
CA VAL A 245 -11.08 -0.82 1.38
C VAL A 245 -9.79 -1.42 1.93
N VAL A 246 -8.93 -0.59 2.54
CA VAL A 246 -7.68 -1.05 3.15
C VAL A 246 -7.96 -1.95 4.34
N SER A 247 -8.84 -1.55 5.27
CA SER A 247 -9.18 -2.36 6.45
C SER A 247 -9.75 -3.72 6.11
N GLU A 248 -10.67 -3.81 5.14
CA GLU A 248 -11.22 -5.09 4.67
C GLU A 248 -10.14 -5.99 4.08
N ARG A 249 -9.22 -5.40 3.30
CA ARG A 249 -8.15 -6.16 2.65
C ARG A 249 -7.08 -6.62 3.64
N LEU A 250 -6.70 -5.75 4.59
CA LEU A 250 -5.77 -6.09 5.67
C LEU A 250 -6.34 -7.19 6.57
N LYS A 251 -7.63 -7.11 6.94
CA LYS A 251 -8.30 -8.18 7.70
C LYS A 251 -8.17 -9.53 7.00
N LYS A 252 -8.32 -9.60 5.68
CA LYS A 252 -8.14 -10.85 4.95
C LYS A 252 -6.67 -11.32 4.93
N ASN A 253 -5.76 -10.43 4.56
CA ASN A 253 -4.38 -10.81 4.24
C ASN A 253 -3.50 -10.99 5.47
N LEU A 254 -3.63 -10.12 6.48
CA LEU A 254 -2.80 -10.19 7.68
C LEU A 254 -3.10 -11.46 8.47
N ASN A 255 -4.37 -11.86 8.62
CA ASN A 255 -4.70 -13.13 9.27
C ASN A 255 -4.01 -14.31 8.57
N ASN A 256 -4.01 -14.34 7.23
CA ASN A 256 -3.32 -15.37 6.46
C ASN A 256 -1.80 -15.34 6.70
N VAL A 257 -1.17 -14.17 6.59
CA VAL A 257 0.29 -14.00 6.78
C VAL A 257 0.72 -14.37 8.20
N ILE A 258 0.00 -13.91 9.23
CA ILE A 258 0.32 -14.22 10.62
C ILE A 258 0.21 -15.73 10.88
N ILE A 259 -0.86 -16.38 10.44
CA ILE A 259 -1.08 -17.81 10.71
C ILE A 259 -0.04 -18.66 9.96
N SER A 260 0.19 -18.37 8.68
CA SER A 260 1.07 -19.17 7.81
C SER A 260 2.57 -18.91 8.00
N ALA A 261 2.96 -17.78 8.59
CA ALA A 261 4.37 -17.42 8.77
C ALA A 261 5.13 -18.46 9.62
N PRO A 262 6.24 -19.03 9.10
CA PRO A 262 7.14 -19.87 9.87
C PRO A 262 7.80 -19.10 11.02
N ASP A 263 8.12 -19.79 12.11
CA ASP A 263 8.68 -19.15 13.32
C ASP A 263 9.92 -18.30 13.05
N LYS A 264 10.82 -18.77 12.18
CA LYS A 264 12.07 -18.07 11.82
C LYS A 264 11.84 -16.73 11.11
N ASP A 265 10.72 -16.58 10.41
CA ASP A 265 10.38 -15.40 9.58
C ASP A 265 9.20 -14.62 10.20
N PHE A 266 8.72 -15.03 11.37
CA PHE A 266 7.53 -14.45 12.00
C PHE A 266 7.73 -12.98 12.40
N ALA A 267 8.97 -12.57 12.71
CA ALA A 267 9.29 -11.19 13.05
C ALA A 267 8.82 -10.20 11.98
N SER A 268 8.90 -10.57 10.70
CA SER A 268 8.47 -9.74 9.57
C SER A 268 6.95 -9.63 9.53
N ALA A 269 6.25 -10.74 9.72
CA ALA A 269 4.81 -10.75 9.84
C ALA A 269 4.34 -9.87 11.02
N ALA A 270 5.03 -9.94 12.15
CA ALA A 270 4.80 -9.10 13.32
C ALA A 270 5.10 -7.62 13.08
N ALA A 271 6.11 -7.28 12.26
CA ALA A 271 6.45 -5.91 11.90
C ALA A 271 5.29 -5.20 11.19
N LEU A 272 4.57 -5.90 10.30
CA LEU A 272 3.35 -5.35 9.68
C LEU A 272 2.30 -4.99 10.71
N VAL A 273 2.11 -5.81 11.74
CA VAL A 273 1.16 -5.53 12.83
C VAL A 273 1.63 -4.36 13.67
N ALA A 274 2.93 -4.26 13.94
CA ALA A 274 3.52 -3.21 14.75
C ALA A 274 3.39 -1.82 14.08
N TRP A 275 3.63 -1.74 12.77
CA TRP A 275 3.82 -0.45 12.09
C TRP A 275 2.66 -0.02 11.18
N VAL A 276 1.72 -0.92 10.86
CA VAL A 276 0.51 -0.56 10.11
C VAL A 276 -0.60 -0.16 11.08
N LYS A 277 -1.11 1.06 10.93
CA LYS A 277 -2.14 1.63 11.81
C LYS A 277 -3.41 0.77 11.77
N GLY A 278 -3.90 0.38 12.95
CA GLY A 278 -5.13 -0.40 13.08
C GLY A 278 -4.98 -1.88 12.71
N ALA A 279 -3.76 -2.37 12.42
CA ALA A 279 -3.56 -3.74 11.96
C ALA A 279 -3.98 -4.77 13.01
N LEU A 280 -3.63 -4.57 14.28
CA LEU A 280 -3.95 -5.50 15.36
C LEU A 280 -5.47 -5.67 15.56
N GLU A 281 -6.23 -4.59 15.38
CA GLU A 281 -7.69 -4.58 15.52
C GLU A 281 -8.39 -5.33 14.37
N THR A 282 -7.74 -5.46 13.22
CA THR A 282 -8.27 -6.23 12.08
C THR A 282 -8.05 -7.74 12.21
N LEU A 283 -7.18 -8.17 13.13
CA LEU A 283 -6.87 -9.58 13.32
C LEU A 283 -7.99 -10.33 14.04
N ASP A 284 -8.18 -11.60 13.67
CA ASP A 284 -9.05 -12.53 14.39
C ASP A 284 -8.42 -12.99 15.72
N ALA A 285 -9.16 -13.78 16.51
CA ALA A 285 -8.64 -14.26 17.78
C ALA A 285 -7.36 -15.13 17.62
N PRO A 286 -7.31 -16.14 16.74
CA PRO A 286 -6.09 -16.93 16.53
C PRO A 286 -4.85 -16.11 16.15
N ALA A 287 -4.97 -15.16 15.23
CA ALA A 287 -3.84 -14.33 14.82
C ALA A 287 -3.40 -13.37 15.95
N ARG A 288 -4.33 -12.79 16.71
CA ARG A 288 -4.02 -11.97 17.89
C ARG A 288 -3.30 -12.77 18.98
N ASP A 289 -3.74 -13.99 19.22
CA ASP A 289 -3.10 -14.87 20.21
C ASP A 289 -1.69 -15.28 19.77
N LYS A 290 -1.46 -15.53 18.47
CA LYS A 290 -0.11 -15.79 17.94
C LYS A 290 0.82 -14.58 18.10
N ILE A 291 0.34 -13.36 17.84
CA ILE A 291 1.09 -12.12 18.09
C ILE A 291 1.40 -11.96 19.58
N ARG A 292 0.39 -12.14 20.46
CA ARG A 292 0.59 -12.09 21.91
C ARG A 292 1.67 -13.09 22.34
N ARG A 293 1.57 -14.35 21.88
CA ARG A 293 2.52 -15.39 22.21
C ARG A 293 3.94 -15.07 21.72
N TYR A 294 4.07 -14.49 20.53
CA TYR A 294 5.34 -14.01 20.04
C TYR A 294 5.95 -12.92 20.94
N VAL A 295 5.14 -12.00 21.47
CA VAL A 295 5.64 -11.01 22.44
C VAL A 295 6.10 -11.68 23.74
N GLU A 296 5.40 -12.71 24.21
CA GLU A 296 5.74 -13.43 25.45
C GLU A 296 7.06 -14.20 25.37
N VAL A 297 7.29 -14.93 24.27
CA VAL A 297 8.38 -15.92 24.19
C VAL A 297 9.25 -15.84 22.94
N GLY A 298 8.93 -14.95 22.00
CA GLY A 298 9.66 -14.81 20.75
C GLY A 298 11.11 -14.34 20.97
N PRO A 299 11.99 -14.53 19.97
CA PRO A 299 13.38 -14.09 20.05
C PRO A 299 13.49 -12.58 20.30
N VAL A 300 14.34 -12.19 21.25
CA VAL A 300 14.47 -10.79 21.71
C VAL A 300 15.00 -9.88 20.60
N ALA A 301 16.12 -10.24 19.97
CA ALA A 301 16.80 -9.39 18.99
C ALA A 301 15.89 -8.83 17.88
N PRO A 302 15.09 -9.64 17.15
CA PRO A 302 14.19 -9.10 16.12
C PRO A 302 12.94 -8.41 16.70
N MET A 303 12.63 -8.61 17.98
CA MET A 303 11.49 -7.97 18.64
C MET A 303 11.83 -6.57 19.17
N LEU A 304 13.12 -6.25 19.37
CA LEU A 304 13.57 -4.95 19.89
C LEU A 304 13.01 -3.76 19.09
N SER A 305 12.94 -3.88 17.76
CA SER A 305 12.35 -2.86 16.89
C SER A 305 10.84 -2.72 17.07
N HIS A 306 10.12 -3.75 17.51
CA HIS A 306 8.65 -3.76 17.59
C HIS A 306 8.10 -3.37 18.97
N PHE A 307 8.92 -3.47 20.02
CA PHE A 307 8.46 -3.24 21.39
C PHE A 307 7.82 -1.88 21.62
N GLU A 308 8.40 -0.79 21.10
CA GLU A 308 7.86 0.56 21.29
C GLU A 308 6.46 0.70 20.67
N ALA A 309 6.27 0.10 19.48
CA ALA A 309 4.99 0.07 18.80
C ALA A 309 3.96 -0.79 19.56
N PHE A 310 4.32 -2.01 19.96
CA PHE A 310 3.43 -2.88 20.73
C PHE A 310 3.11 -2.33 22.13
N TYR A 311 4.03 -1.61 22.76
CA TYR A 311 3.80 -0.93 24.04
C TYR A 311 2.67 0.10 23.95
N SER A 312 2.52 0.74 22.79
CA SER A 312 1.46 1.71 22.51
C SER A 312 0.10 1.07 22.26
N MET A 313 0.02 -0.27 22.13
CA MET A 313 -1.22 -1.01 21.89
C MET A 313 -1.83 -1.52 23.21
N PRO A 314 -3.03 -1.06 23.61
CA PRO A 314 -3.59 -1.39 24.93
C PRO A 314 -3.70 -2.89 25.23
N SER A 315 -4.02 -3.71 24.22
CA SER A 315 -4.20 -5.16 24.37
C SER A 315 -2.90 -5.94 24.56
N LEU A 316 -1.75 -5.37 24.17
CA LEU A 316 -0.42 -5.98 24.28
C LEU A 316 0.45 -5.34 25.36
N LYS A 317 0.10 -4.13 25.82
CA LYS A 317 0.92 -3.32 26.73
C LYS A 317 1.42 -4.08 27.96
N SER A 318 0.56 -4.84 28.65
CA SER A 318 0.95 -5.60 29.85
C SER A 318 2.01 -6.66 29.54
N VAL A 319 1.81 -7.43 28.47
CA VAL A 319 2.73 -8.50 28.04
C VAL A 319 4.06 -7.92 27.57
N VAL A 320 4.04 -6.77 26.88
CA VAL A 320 5.26 -6.05 26.49
C VAL A 320 6.04 -5.61 27.73
N ILE A 321 5.39 -5.06 28.75
CA ILE A 321 6.04 -4.65 30.00
C ILE A 321 6.68 -5.85 30.70
N GLU A 322 5.95 -6.97 30.84
CA GLU A 322 6.49 -8.20 31.41
C GLU A 322 7.72 -8.69 30.64
N ARG A 323 7.65 -8.68 29.31
CA ARG A 323 8.77 -9.09 28.46
C ARG A 323 9.97 -8.16 28.61
N ILE A 324 9.77 -6.84 28.57
CA ILE A 324 10.83 -5.84 28.77
C ILE A 324 11.48 -6.00 30.15
N ASN A 325 10.69 -6.30 31.19
CA ASN A 325 11.20 -6.52 32.54
C ASN A 325 12.10 -7.76 32.66
N SER A 326 12.01 -8.71 31.73
CA SER A 326 12.91 -9.88 31.69
C SER A 326 14.25 -9.60 31.01
N LEU A 327 14.39 -8.47 30.30
CA LEU A 327 15.59 -8.15 29.52
C LEU A 327 16.77 -7.75 30.42
N THR A 328 17.95 -8.11 29.93
CA THR A 328 19.25 -7.71 30.48
C THR A 328 19.62 -6.27 30.07
N VAL A 329 20.61 -5.68 30.77
CA VAL A 329 21.15 -4.35 30.43
C VAL A 329 21.62 -4.28 28.98
N ASN A 330 22.32 -5.31 28.49
CA ASN A 330 22.86 -5.33 27.12
C ASN A 330 21.75 -5.44 26.06
N GLU A 331 20.73 -6.27 26.29
CA GLU A 331 19.59 -6.39 25.35
C GLU A 331 18.78 -5.08 25.30
N LEU A 332 18.53 -4.47 26.46
CA LEU A 332 17.86 -3.17 26.54
C LEU A 332 18.67 -2.09 25.83
N ALA A 333 20.00 -2.08 25.99
CA ALA A 333 20.88 -1.09 25.34
C ALA A 333 20.78 -1.17 23.80
N ILE A 334 20.69 -2.37 23.23
CA ILE A 334 20.46 -2.54 21.78
C ILE A 334 19.08 -1.97 21.38
N GLY A 335 18.05 -2.21 22.19
CA GLY A 335 16.73 -1.60 21.99
C GLY A 335 16.78 -0.07 22.04
N VAL A 336 17.44 0.49 23.05
CA VAL A 336 17.54 1.93 23.28
C VAL A 336 18.36 2.64 22.21
N THR A 337 19.39 2.01 21.65
CA THR A 337 20.14 2.61 20.53
C THR A 337 19.36 2.58 19.21
N THR A 338 18.39 1.68 19.07
CA THR A 338 17.55 1.58 17.86
C THR A 338 16.29 2.42 17.98
N ASN A 339 15.26 1.96 18.69
CA ASN A 339 13.96 2.65 18.73
C ASN A 339 13.16 2.50 20.04
N LEU A 340 13.69 1.76 21.02
CA LEU A 340 13.01 1.59 22.31
C LEU A 340 13.22 2.84 23.16
N ARG A 341 12.14 3.51 23.55
CA ARG A 341 12.17 4.79 24.28
C ARG A 341 11.31 4.71 25.53
N TYR A 342 10.02 5.02 25.43
CA TYR A 342 9.12 5.07 26.57
C TYR A 342 8.95 3.70 27.22
N ALA A 343 8.96 2.63 26.42
CA ALA A 343 8.75 1.29 26.93
C ALA A 343 9.95 0.77 27.76
N ALA A 344 11.18 1.21 27.49
CA ALA A 344 12.38 0.80 28.25
C ALA A 344 12.53 1.53 29.59
N LYS A 345 12.00 2.75 29.69
CA LYS A 345 12.27 3.69 30.78
C LYS A 345 12.20 3.08 32.18
N HIS A 346 11.05 2.50 32.52
CA HIS A 346 10.80 1.96 33.86
C HIS A 346 11.78 0.83 34.22
N ARG A 347 12.07 -0.05 33.26
CA ARG A 347 13.03 -1.15 33.49
C ARG A 347 14.46 -0.62 33.62
N SER A 348 14.85 0.40 32.85
CA SER A 348 16.17 1.02 32.95
C SER A 348 16.39 1.66 34.33
N ILE A 349 15.40 2.41 34.84
CA ILE A 349 15.41 3.02 36.17
C ILE A 349 15.48 1.94 37.26
N HIS A 350 14.64 0.89 37.14
CA HIS A 350 14.66 -0.22 38.07
C HIS A 350 16.04 -0.93 38.12
N LEU A 351 16.67 -1.19 36.96
CA LEU A 351 18.01 -1.77 36.90
C LEU A 351 19.06 -0.88 37.56
N LEU A 352 18.97 0.45 37.37
CA LEU A 352 19.85 1.40 38.05
C LEU A 352 19.69 1.30 39.57
N GLY A 353 18.45 1.22 40.06
CA GLY A 353 18.14 1.07 41.48
C GLY A 353 18.68 -0.23 42.11
N LEU A 354 18.99 -1.25 41.29
CA LEU A 354 19.61 -2.51 41.72
C LEU A 354 21.14 -2.51 41.62
N ALA A 355 21.76 -1.48 41.01
CA ALA A 355 23.20 -1.42 40.83
C ALA A 355 23.91 -1.18 42.19
N ARG A 356 24.89 -2.01 42.51
CA ARG A 356 25.63 -1.98 43.80
C ARG A 356 27.13 -1.77 43.64
N SER A 357 27.58 -1.41 42.44
CA SER A 357 28.97 -1.07 42.17
C SER A 357 29.06 0.13 41.25
N TRP A 358 30.13 0.89 41.41
CA TRP A 358 30.54 1.98 40.53
C TRP A 358 30.48 1.61 39.05
N ASP A 359 31.05 0.45 38.66
CA ASP A 359 31.06 0.00 37.26
C ASP A 359 29.64 -0.23 36.72
N ALA A 360 28.78 -0.91 37.48
CA ALA A 360 27.42 -1.23 37.05
C ALA A 360 26.55 0.04 36.91
N VAL A 361 26.73 1.01 37.81
CA VAL A 361 26.03 2.29 37.74
C VAL A 361 26.41 3.06 36.48
N ASN A 362 27.71 3.22 36.22
CA ASN A 362 28.16 3.95 35.02
C ASN A 362 27.72 3.22 33.75
N GLU A 363 27.83 1.89 33.69
CA GLU A 363 27.34 1.10 32.56
C GLU A 363 25.85 1.34 32.27
N ILE A 364 25.01 1.32 33.30
CA ILE A 364 23.56 1.53 33.15
C ILE A 364 23.25 2.99 32.77
N PHE A 365 23.94 3.97 33.35
CA PHE A 365 23.77 5.36 32.93
C PHE A 365 24.12 5.56 31.46
N ASP A 366 25.29 5.10 31.04
CA ASP A 366 25.82 5.33 29.71
C ASP A 366 25.00 4.61 28.64
N LYS A 367 24.60 3.36 28.92
CA LYS A 367 23.87 2.53 27.95
C LYS A 367 22.37 2.78 27.93
N LEU A 368 21.77 3.17 29.06
CA LEU A 368 20.31 3.24 29.21
C LEU A 368 19.81 4.63 29.60
N ILE A 369 20.23 5.18 30.74
CA ILE A 369 19.59 6.36 31.33
C ILE A 369 19.88 7.64 30.52
N LEU A 370 21.15 7.89 30.17
CA LEU A 370 21.55 9.07 29.42
C LEU A 370 20.95 9.07 27.99
N PRO A 371 20.98 7.96 27.23
CA PRO A 371 20.27 7.89 25.94
C PRO A 371 18.76 8.11 26.04
N LEU A 372 18.15 7.76 27.18
CA LEU A 372 16.71 7.93 27.43
C LEU A 372 16.37 9.27 28.08
N PHE A 373 17.34 10.16 28.35
CA PHE A 373 17.15 11.37 29.13
C PHE A 373 15.97 12.24 28.65
N GLY A 374 15.84 12.44 27.34
CA GLY A 374 14.74 13.22 26.74
C GLY A 374 13.34 12.64 26.91
N TYR A 375 13.23 11.40 27.42
CA TYR A 375 11.97 10.68 27.66
C TYR A 375 11.68 10.51 29.16
N LEU A 376 12.58 10.95 30.04
CA LEU A 376 12.38 10.95 31.48
C LEU A 376 11.47 12.11 31.89
N THR A 377 10.52 11.81 32.78
CA THR A 377 9.69 12.82 33.44
C THR A 377 10.40 13.36 34.66
N ALA A 378 9.90 14.49 35.20
CA ALA A 378 10.39 15.02 36.46
C ALA A 378 10.32 13.98 37.60
N GLU A 379 9.28 13.14 37.65
CA GLU A 379 9.18 12.11 38.68
C GLU A 379 10.21 10.99 38.50
N ASP A 380 10.50 10.58 37.25
CA ASP A 380 11.56 9.60 36.98
C ASP A 380 12.93 10.13 37.46
N ILE A 381 13.20 11.42 37.25
CA ILE A 381 14.44 12.06 37.71
C ILE A 381 14.48 12.11 39.24
N ARG A 382 13.37 12.46 39.90
CA ARG A 382 13.29 12.43 41.37
C ARG A 382 13.54 11.03 41.91
N GLU A 383 12.95 10.01 41.29
CA GLU A 383 13.18 8.61 41.66
C GLU A 383 14.67 8.26 41.61
N ILE A 384 15.36 8.60 40.50
CA ILE A 384 16.81 8.36 40.34
C ILE A 384 17.61 9.06 41.44
N ILE A 385 17.31 10.33 41.76
CA ILE A 385 18.03 11.10 42.79
C ILE A 385 17.84 10.49 44.19
N ARG A 386 16.68 9.88 44.46
CA ARG A 386 16.37 9.25 45.76
C ARG A 386 17.09 7.91 45.97
N MET A 387 17.49 7.21 44.90
CA MET A 387 18.03 5.85 44.94
C MET A 387 19.21 5.61 45.90
N PRO A 388 20.20 6.52 46.06
CA PRO A 388 21.30 6.29 46.99
C PRO A 388 20.82 6.06 48.43
N SER A 389 19.73 6.70 48.82
CA SER A 389 19.15 6.57 50.16
C SER A 389 18.05 5.52 50.25
N GLU A 390 17.24 5.36 49.20
CA GLU A 390 16.05 4.48 49.24
C GLU A 390 16.35 3.04 48.83
N THR A 391 17.20 2.83 47.83
CA THR A 391 17.54 1.50 47.33
C THR A 391 18.96 1.07 47.68
N GLY A 392 19.84 2.01 48.03
CA GLY A 392 21.26 1.77 48.26
C GLY A 392 22.06 1.62 46.97
N ALA A 393 21.61 2.26 45.88
CA ALA A 393 22.37 2.28 44.63
C ALA A 393 23.65 3.14 44.77
N ASP A 394 24.78 2.65 44.26
CA ASP A 394 26.11 3.29 44.39
C ASP A 394 26.30 4.46 43.40
N LEU A 395 25.35 5.43 43.41
CA LEU A 395 25.37 6.55 42.45
C LEU A 395 26.37 7.64 42.84
N ILE A 396 26.64 7.81 44.13
CA ILE A 396 27.40 8.93 44.70
C ILE A 396 28.83 8.98 44.17
N SER A 397 29.45 7.82 43.94
CA SER A 397 30.82 7.75 43.43
C SER A 397 30.89 7.78 41.89
N ALA A 398 29.75 7.65 41.20
CA ALA A 398 29.66 7.47 39.75
C ALA A 398 29.78 8.79 38.99
N HIS A 399 30.64 8.82 37.98
CA HIS A 399 30.85 10.01 37.14
C HIS A 399 29.66 10.27 36.21
N SER A 400 29.02 9.21 35.70
CA SER A 400 27.83 9.35 34.86
C SER A 400 26.62 9.90 35.63
N TYR A 401 26.55 9.70 36.95
CA TYR A 401 25.54 10.35 37.79
C TYR A 401 25.75 11.86 37.88
N ALA A 402 27.00 12.32 38.04
CA ALA A 402 27.30 13.75 38.02
C ALA A 402 26.92 14.40 36.68
N LEU A 403 27.26 13.74 35.56
CA LEU A 403 26.87 14.17 34.21
C LEU A 403 25.34 14.20 34.04
N PHE A 404 24.64 13.21 34.56
CA PHE A 404 23.17 13.18 34.56
C PHE A 404 22.59 14.40 35.30
N ILE A 405 23.08 14.73 36.50
CA ILE A 405 22.62 15.90 37.26
C ILE A 405 22.93 17.22 36.53
N GLU A 406 24.08 17.31 35.86
CA GLU A 406 24.39 18.45 35.00
C GLU A 406 23.38 18.59 33.86
N ASN A 407 22.99 17.49 33.21
CA ASN A 407 21.96 17.50 32.18
C ASN A 407 20.58 17.90 32.73
N VAL A 408 20.19 17.42 33.91
CA VAL A 408 18.94 17.85 34.59
C VAL A 408 18.93 19.36 34.77
N ARG A 409 20.04 19.92 35.28
CA ARG A 409 20.18 21.37 35.49
C ARG A 409 20.14 22.15 34.19
N LYS A 410 20.90 21.72 33.19
CA LYS A 410 21.01 22.39 31.88
C LYS A 410 19.65 22.49 31.17
N HIS A 411 18.82 21.45 31.27
CA HIS A 411 17.50 21.41 30.64
C HIS A 411 16.37 21.90 31.55
N SER A 412 16.67 22.32 32.78
CA SER A 412 15.70 22.82 33.77
C SER A 412 14.49 21.90 33.93
N VAL A 413 14.73 20.58 33.98
CA VAL A 413 13.63 19.58 34.06
C VAL A 413 12.95 19.60 35.44
N ILE A 414 13.68 20.03 36.46
CA ILE A 414 13.22 20.30 37.83
C ILE A 414 13.79 21.67 38.21
N GLU A 415 13.03 22.46 38.99
CA GLU A 415 13.47 23.76 39.51
C GLU A 415 14.78 23.65 40.29
N LYS A 416 15.63 24.68 40.20
CA LYS A 416 17.00 24.66 40.76
C LYS A 416 16.99 24.42 42.28
N GLU A 417 16.09 25.11 42.98
CA GLU A 417 15.94 25.02 44.43
C GLU A 417 15.53 23.61 44.84
N GLU A 418 14.52 23.04 44.17
CA GLU A 418 14.06 21.66 44.41
C GLU A 418 15.16 20.64 44.13
N LEU A 419 15.90 20.78 43.04
CA LEU A 419 17.02 19.90 42.70
C LEU A 419 18.10 19.94 43.78
N ASN A 420 18.47 21.12 44.25
CA ASN A 420 19.48 21.29 45.29
C ASN A 420 19.02 20.67 46.63
N GLU A 421 17.76 20.82 47.01
CA GLU A 421 17.17 20.19 48.20
C GLU A 421 17.19 18.66 48.11
N LEU A 422 16.82 18.09 46.95
CA LEU A 422 16.84 16.65 46.73
C LEU A 422 18.26 16.09 46.81
N LEU A 423 19.24 16.76 46.18
CA LEU A 423 20.64 16.34 46.23
C LEU A 423 21.20 16.40 47.65
N ALA A 424 20.88 17.46 48.41
CA ALA A 424 21.29 17.59 49.81
C ALA A 424 20.74 16.45 50.68
N LYS A 425 19.46 16.11 50.49
CA LYS A 425 18.76 15.09 51.27
C LYS A 425 19.24 13.67 50.96
N HIS A 426 19.61 13.40 49.71
CA HIS A 426 19.90 12.04 49.22
C HIS A 426 21.39 11.77 48.99
N GLN A 427 22.24 12.29 49.87
CA GLN A 427 23.68 12.01 49.94
C GLN A 427 24.49 12.50 48.73
N ALA A 428 23.97 13.46 47.97
CA ALA A 428 24.61 14.01 46.76
C ALA A 428 24.96 15.50 46.89
N SER A 429 25.20 15.99 48.11
CA SER A 429 25.46 17.43 48.39
C SER A 429 26.65 18.01 47.65
N TYR A 430 27.64 17.19 47.26
CA TYR A 430 28.81 17.60 46.47
C TYR A 430 28.46 17.99 45.02
N LEU A 431 27.24 17.68 44.55
CA LEU A 431 26.73 18.06 43.22
C LEU A 431 25.84 19.31 43.25
N ILE A 432 25.61 19.91 44.43
CA ILE A 432 24.86 21.15 44.58
C ILE A 432 25.64 22.29 43.92
N ALA A 433 25.02 22.99 42.98
CA ALA A 433 25.58 24.19 42.39
C ALA A 433 25.14 25.42 43.18
N SER A 434 26.06 26.36 43.36
CA SER A 434 25.80 27.67 43.97
C SER A 434 24.81 28.50 43.16
#